data_AF-A0A1C5XV30-F1
#
_entry.id   AF-A0A1C5XV30-F1
#
_cell.length_a   1.000
_cell.length_b   1.000
_cell.length_c   1.000
_cell.angle_alpha   90.00
_cell.angle_beta   90.00
_cell.angle_gamma   90.00
#
_symmetry.space_group_name_H-M   'P 1'
#
loop_
_entity.id
_entity.type
_entity.pdbx_description
1 polymer ?
#
loop_
_entity_poly.entity_id
_entity_poly.type
_entity_poly.pdbx_seq_one_letter_code
_entity_poly.pdbx_strand_id
1 'polypeptide(L)'
;MAQNMMTMNRDDLLELKKRMENALDNDLLEDESFDINEFEEEVCTMEQDLEDYLPAARSSERKLITNILQLIAKVKDEYEFFDAAAERRALFPNGEDDY
;
A
#
# COMPACT_ATOMS: atom_id res chain seq x y z
N MET A 1 18.53 21.80 1.91
CA MET A 1 18.38 20.36 1.69
C MET A 1 17.29 20.20 0.65
N ALA A 2 17.64 19.73 -0.55
CA ALA A 2 16.68 19.59 -1.62
C ALA A 2 15.74 18.44 -1.26
N GLN A 3 14.44 18.74 -1.18
CA GLN A 3 13.40 17.72 -1.12
C GLN A 3 13.49 16.98 -2.46
N ASN A 4 13.97 15.74 -2.46
CA ASN A 4 13.73 14.82 -3.57
C ASN A 4 12.22 14.58 -3.58
N MET A 5 11.47 15.41 -4.31
CA MET A 5 10.15 15.01 -4.77
C MET A 5 10.39 13.77 -5.64
N MET A 6 10.15 12.57 -5.09
CA MET A 6 10.02 11.36 -5.89
C MET A 6 8.93 11.62 -6.91
N THR A 7 9.32 11.95 -8.13
CA THR A 7 8.38 11.98 -9.24
C THR A 7 8.16 10.52 -9.63
N MET A 8 7.08 9.91 -9.13
CA MET A 8 6.62 8.61 -9.62
C MET A 8 6.29 8.74 -11.11
N ASN A 9 6.97 7.99 -11.96
CA ASN A 9 6.66 7.99 -13.38
C ASN A 9 5.43 7.11 -13.63
N ARG A 10 4.74 7.40 -14.73
CA ARG A 10 3.54 6.62 -15.12
C ARG A 10 3.84 5.14 -15.30
N ASP A 11 5.01 4.78 -15.79
CA ASP A 11 5.40 3.38 -15.99
C ASP A 11 5.57 2.67 -14.64
N ASP A 12 6.18 3.32 -13.64
CA ASP A 12 6.29 2.80 -12.27
C ASP A 12 4.91 2.52 -11.66
N LEU A 13 3.94 3.43 -11.87
CA LEU A 13 2.55 3.23 -11.42
C LEU A 13 1.89 2.03 -12.12
N LEU A 14 2.17 1.80 -13.40
CA LEU A 14 1.62 0.66 -14.14
C LEU A 14 2.24 -0.67 -13.71
N GLU A 15 3.55 -0.68 -13.41
CA GLU A 15 4.23 -1.84 -12.85
C GLU A 15 3.68 -2.19 -11.46
N LEU A 16 3.54 -1.19 -10.59
CA LEU A 16 2.94 -1.38 -9.26
C LEU A 16 1.51 -1.91 -9.37
N LYS A 17 0.69 -1.32 -10.26
CA LYS A 17 -0.67 -1.82 -10.54
C LYS A 17 -0.65 -3.30 -10.92
N LYS A 18 0.21 -3.68 -11.88
CA LYS A 18 0.31 -5.06 -12.35
C LYS A 18 0.79 -6.00 -11.24
N ARG A 19 1.70 -5.55 -10.38
CA ARG A 19 2.16 -6.32 -9.22
C ARG A 19 1.02 -6.59 -8.24
N MET A 20 0.20 -5.58 -7.91
CA MET A 20 -0.97 -5.77 -7.04
C MET A 20 -2.03 -6.68 -7.68
N GLU A 21 -2.29 -6.53 -8.98
CA GLU A 21 -3.19 -7.45 -9.71
C GLU A 21 -2.66 -8.89 -9.67
N ASN A 22 -1.36 -9.09 -9.87
CA ASN A 22 -0.73 -10.41 -9.81
C ASN A 22 -0.81 -11.03 -8.41
N ALA A 23 -0.67 -10.24 -7.36
CA ALA A 23 -0.80 -10.70 -5.97
C ALA A 23 -2.24 -11.11 -5.62
N LEU A 24 -3.25 -10.52 -6.26
CA LEU A 24 -4.66 -10.92 -6.07
C LEU A 24 -5.05 -12.12 -6.95
N ASP A 25 -4.50 -12.20 -8.16
CA ASP A 25 -4.81 -13.27 -9.11
C ASP A 25 -4.06 -14.58 -8.81
N ASN A 26 -2.91 -14.50 -8.14
CA ASN A 26 -2.11 -15.65 -7.75
C ASN A 26 -1.94 -15.65 -6.23
N ASP A 27 -2.14 -16.81 -5.62
CA ASP A 27 -1.81 -17.01 -4.21
C ASP A 27 -0.29 -17.07 -4.06
N LEU A 28 0.33 -15.93 -3.76
CA LEU A 28 1.78 -15.83 -3.61
C LEU A 28 2.29 -16.60 -2.39
N LEU A 29 1.40 -16.97 -1.45
CA LEU A 29 1.77 -17.76 -0.26
C LEU A 29 2.10 -19.21 -0.61
N GLU A 30 1.70 -19.71 -1.79
CA GLU A 30 2.10 -21.03 -2.27
C GLU A 30 3.56 -21.07 -2.76
N ASP A 31 4.21 -19.92 -2.96
CA ASP A 31 5.62 -19.82 -3.35
C ASP A 31 6.53 -19.83 -2.11
N GLU A 32 7.31 -20.90 -1.92
CA GLU A 32 8.25 -21.04 -0.80
C GLU A 32 9.32 -19.94 -0.75
N SER A 33 9.55 -19.23 -1.85
CA SER A 33 10.51 -18.12 -1.92
C SER A 33 9.89 -16.75 -1.58
N PHE A 34 8.58 -16.69 -1.39
CA PHE A 34 7.86 -15.46 -1.11
C PHE A 34 7.96 -15.08 0.37
N ASP A 35 8.52 -13.90 0.64
CA ASP A 35 8.54 -13.32 1.99
C ASP A 35 7.36 -12.36 2.16
N ILE A 36 6.37 -12.79 2.95
CA ILE A 36 5.18 -12.00 3.24
C ILE A 36 5.50 -10.72 4.02
N ASN A 37 6.50 -10.73 4.90
CA ASN A 37 6.82 -9.54 5.70
C ASN A 37 7.49 -8.48 4.84
N GLU A 38 8.41 -8.90 3.96
CA GLU A 38 9.04 -7.98 2.99
C GLU A 38 7.98 -7.39 2.05
N PHE A 39 7.03 -8.22 1.58
CA PHE A 39 5.94 -7.75 0.74
C PHE A 39 5.01 -6.78 1.47
N GLU A 40 4.67 -7.05 2.73
CA GLU A 40 3.86 -6.17 3.55
C GLU A 40 4.51 -4.80 3.75
N GLU A 41 5.81 -4.76 4.08
CA GLU A 41 6.57 -3.51 4.21
C GLU A 41 6.62 -2.74 2.89
N GLU A 42 6.84 -3.43 1.76
CA GLU A 42 6.85 -2.81 0.44
C GLU A 42 5.50 -2.18 0.10
N VAL A 43 4.41 -2.93 0.26
CA VAL A 43 3.05 -2.47 -0.07
C VAL A 43 2.64 -1.30 0.82
N CYS A 44 2.92 -1.35 2.12
CA CYS A 44 2.63 -0.25 3.04
C CYS A 44 3.42 1.02 2.70
N THR A 45 4.70 0.87 2.33
CA THR A 45 5.53 1.99 1.89
C THR A 45 4.98 2.62 0.60
N MET A 46 4.61 1.78 -0.38
CA MET A 46 4.02 2.23 -1.64
C MET A 46 2.67 2.93 -1.45
N GLU A 47 1.83 2.43 -0.53
CA GLU A 47 0.56 3.08 -0.18
C GLU A 47 0.81 4.51 0.31
N GLN A 48 1.71 4.67 1.28
CA GLN A 48 2.06 5.97 1.85
C GLN A 48 2.61 6.92 0.77
N ASP A 49 3.54 6.45 -0.06
CA ASP A 49 4.12 7.25 -1.15
C ASP A 49 3.05 7.73 -2.15
N LEU A 50 2.08 6.86 -2.48
CA LEU A 50 0.98 7.19 -3.37
C LEU A 50 0.02 8.21 -2.75
N GLU A 51 -0.30 8.07 -1.46
CA GLU A 51 -1.15 9.01 -0.73
C GLU A 51 -0.48 10.39 -0.62
N ASP A 52 0.81 10.43 -0.36
CA ASP A 52 1.60 11.67 -0.31
C ASP A 52 1.75 12.32 -1.69
N TYR A 53 1.82 11.52 -2.76
CA TYR A 53 1.91 12.01 -4.14
C TYR A 53 0.56 12.47 -4.71
N LEU A 54 -0.57 11.87 -4.29
CA LEU A 54 -1.90 12.12 -4.84
C LEU A 54 -2.30 13.62 -4.90
N PRO A 55 -1.99 14.48 -3.90
CA PRO A 55 -2.25 15.92 -3.96
C PRO A 55 -1.51 16.62 -5.10
N ALA A 56 -0.29 16.19 -5.41
CA ALA A 56 0.57 16.77 -6.45
C ALA A 56 0.36 16.14 -7.84
N ALA A 57 -0.27 14.96 -7.90
CA ALA A 57 -0.50 14.22 -9.13
C ALA A 57 -1.40 14.95 -10.14
N ARG A 58 -1.10 14.80 -11.44
CA ARG A 58 -1.91 15.35 -12.53
C ARG A 58 -3.24 14.61 -12.61
N SER A 59 -4.26 15.25 -13.18
CA SER A 59 -5.61 14.65 -13.34
C SER A 59 -5.60 13.30 -14.07
N SER A 60 -4.66 13.10 -15.00
CA SER A 60 -4.46 11.84 -15.73
C SER A 60 -3.88 10.72 -14.88
N GLU A 61 -3.07 11.05 -13.87
CA GLU A 61 -2.41 10.10 -12.97
C GLU A 61 -3.30 9.76 -11.77
N ARG A 62 -4.09 10.73 -11.28
CA ARG A 62 -5.00 10.53 -10.14
C ARG A 62 -5.90 9.31 -10.27
N LYS A 63 -6.49 9.09 -11.45
CA LYS A 63 -7.33 7.90 -11.69
C LYS A 63 -6.55 6.59 -11.55
N LEU A 64 -5.30 6.58 -12.02
CA LEU A 64 -4.43 5.42 -11.92
C LEU A 64 -4.02 5.19 -10.46
N ILE A 65 -3.60 6.23 -9.75
CA ILE A 65 -3.24 6.17 -8.33
C ILE A 65 -4.42 5.69 -7.49
N THR A 66 -5.62 6.26 -7.68
CA THR A 66 -6.83 5.81 -6.96
C THR A 66 -7.13 4.34 -7.23
N ASN A 67 -6.92 3.86 -8.46
CA ASN A 67 -7.10 2.45 -8.78
C ASN A 67 -6.07 1.57 -8.07
N ILE A 68 -4.81 2.00 -8.02
CA ILE A 68 -3.74 1.27 -7.31
C ILE A 68 -4.02 1.22 -5.81
N LEU A 69 -4.42 2.33 -5.19
CA LEU A 69 -4.81 2.37 -3.77
C LEU A 69 -5.97 1.41 -3.47
N GLN A 70 -6.94 1.28 -4.38
CA GLN A 70 -8.01 0.28 -4.25
C GLN A 70 -7.50 -1.17 -4.36
N LEU A 71 -6.49 -1.42 -5.18
CA LEU A 71 -5.86 -2.74 -5.29
C LEU A 71 -5.04 -3.06 -4.05
N ILE A 72 -4.26 -2.10 -3.55
CA ILE A 72 -3.53 -2.21 -2.28
C ILE A 72 -4.49 -2.57 -1.15
N ALA A 73 -5.59 -1.84 -1.00
CA ALA A 73 -6.58 -2.14 0.05
C ALA A 73 -7.11 -3.59 -0.02
N LYS A 74 -7.29 -4.14 -1.24
CA LYS A 74 -7.68 -5.54 -1.42
C LYS A 74 -6.56 -6.52 -1.09
N VAL A 75 -5.32 -6.20 -1.48
CA VAL A 75 -4.15 -7.03 -1.15
C VAL A 75 -3.99 -7.10 0.37
N LYS A 76 -4.08 -5.96 1.07
CA LYS A 76 -3.99 -5.93 2.54
C LYS A 76 -5.08 -6.77 3.22
N ASP A 77 -6.29 -6.79 2.65
CA ASP A 77 -7.42 -7.60 3.13
C ASP A 77 -7.19 -9.10 2.86
N GLU A 78 -6.83 -9.48 1.64
CA GLU A 78 -6.60 -10.88 1.23
C GLU A 78 -5.45 -11.55 1.99
N TYR A 79 -4.37 -10.80 2.21
CA TYR A 79 -3.17 -11.30 2.90
C TYR A 79 -3.17 -10.99 4.42
N GLU A 80 -4.27 -10.45 4.95
CA GLU A 80 -4.42 -10.12 6.38
C GLU A 80 -3.25 -9.30 6.97
N PHE A 81 -2.80 -8.26 6.25
CA PHE A 81 -1.69 -7.42 6.70
C PHE A 81 -1.96 -6.76 8.05
N PHE A 82 -0.91 -6.52 8.82
CA PHE A 82 -1.00 -5.97 10.15
C PHE A 82 -1.34 -4.48 10.12
N ASP A 83 -2.58 -4.15 10.48
CA ASP A 83 -3.00 -2.75 10.72
C ASP A 83 -2.80 -2.39 12.19
N ALA A 84 -1.63 -1.83 12.49
CA ALA A 84 -1.28 -1.35 13.84
C ALA A 84 -2.28 -0.32 14.39
N ALA A 85 -2.94 0.47 13.53
CA ALA A 85 -3.93 1.45 13.96
C ALA A 85 -5.28 0.79 14.28
N ALA A 86 -5.69 -0.22 13.51
CA ALA A 86 -6.85 -1.05 13.84
C ALA A 86 -6.64 -1.83 15.13
N GLU A 87 -5.46 -2.45 15.30
CA GLU A 87 -5.08 -3.14 16.53
C GLU A 87 -5.07 -2.20 17.74
N ARG A 88 -4.48 -1.01 17.60
CA ARG A 88 -4.52 0.00 18.67
C ARG A 88 -5.95 0.44 18.99
N ARG A 89 -6.84 0.55 18.01
CA ARG A 89 -8.26 0.89 18.24
C ARG A 89 -9.03 -0.26 18.86
N ALA A 90 -8.70 -1.51 18.53
CA ALA A 90 -9.29 -2.69 19.15
C ALA A 90 -8.86 -2.83 20.62
N LEU A 91 -7.59 -2.55 20.91
CA LEU A 91 -7.02 -2.57 22.26
C LEU A 91 -7.45 -1.36 23.10
N PHE A 92 -7.60 -0.19 22.49
CA PHE A 92 -7.98 1.06 23.15
C PHE A 92 -9.17 1.74 22.45
N PRO A 93 -10.38 1.14 22.50
CA PRO A 93 -11.56 1.65 21.79
C PRO A 93 -12.02 3.03 22.27
N ASN A 94 -11.61 3.45 23.47
CA ASN A 94 -11.90 4.76 24.04
C ASN A 94 -10.74 5.77 23.92
N GLY A 95 -9.62 5.40 23.28
CA GLY A 95 -8.45 6.26 23.12
C GLY A 95 -7.67 6.55 24.41
N GLU A 96 -8.04 5.94 25.54
CA GLU A 96 -7.27 6.01 26.78
C GLU A 96 -6.17 4.95 26.73
N ASP A 97 -4.97 5.40 26.36
CA ASP A 97 -3.73 4.76 26.79
C ASP A 97 -3.56 5.15 28.26
N ASP A 98 -4.01 4.29 29.18
CA ASP A 98 -3.86 4.47 30.63
C ASP A 98 -2.35 4.47 30.98
N TYR A 99 -1.69 5.61 30.85
CA TYR A 99 -0.32 5.87 31.32
C TYR A 99 -0.24 7.09 32.23
#